data_AF-A0A3S5DL27-F1
#
_entry.id   AF-A0A3S5DL27-F1
#
_cell.length_a   1.000
_cell.length_b   1.000
_cell.length_c   1.000
_cell.angle_alpha   90.00
_cell.angle_beta   90.00
_cell.angle_gamma   90.00
#
_symmetry.space_group_name_H-M   'P 1'
#
loop_
_entity.id
_entity.type
_entity.pdbx_description
1 polymer ?
#
loop_
_entity_poly.entity_id
_entity_poly.type
_entity_poly.pdbx_seq_one_letter_code
_entity_poly.pdbx_strand_id
1 'polypeptide(L)'
;MARLRRQAETIDTVMGQVDQASQAFRDSTQAIGLLTAQIRDIAEQTNLLALNAAIEAARAGEMGRGFAVVADEVRKLAENSAKAASEIKQVTEQLSQNAQSVGATVQSGLDATLQSRGTMETVMANLQAANDSVQEASGGVGQIRDAISEQKSVCSSIAQRFETVAQMVADNSQAAGELHGAVQSLNGLSTRMQEMAGKFRL
;
A
#
# COMPACT_ATOMS: atom_id res chain seq x y z
N MET A 1 -5.84 -4.44 7.77
CA MET A 1 -4.82 -5.52 7.76
C MET A 1 -5.37 -6.83 7.19
N ALA A 2 -6.35 -7.47 7.84
CA ALA A 2 -6.92 -8.76 7.37
C ALA A 2 -7.47 -8.71 5.93
N ARG A 3 -8.13 -7.61 5.55
CA ARG A 3 -8.69 -7.43 4.20
C ARG A 3 -7.62 -7.41 3.10
N LEU A 4 -6.46 -6.80 3.39
CA LEU A 4 -5.35 -6.66 2.45
C LEU A 4 -4.56 -7.97 2.28
N ARG A 5 -4.29 -8.69 3.39
CA ARG A 5 -3.72 -10.05 3.32
C ARG A 5 -4.60 -10.99 2.50
N ARG A 6 -5.91 -10.97 2.78
CA ARG A 6 -6.88 -11.78 2.04
C ARG A 6 -6.92 -11.43 0.55
N GLN A 7 -6.75 -10.16 0.20
CA GLN A 7 -6.70 -9.71 -1.19
C GLN A 7 -5.44 -10.19 -1.89
N ALA A 8 -4.28 -10.16 -1.23
CA ALA A 8 -3.03 -10.73 -1.76
C ALA A 8 -3.13 -12.25 -1.95
N GLU A 9 -3.67 -12.99 -0.98
CA GLU A 9 -3.92 -14.44 -1.11
C GLU A 9 -4.87 -14.77 -2.26
N THR A 10 -5.88 -13.92 -2.48
CA THR A 10 -6.81 -14.09 -3.60
C THR A 10 -6.09 -13.89 -4.93
N ILE A 11 -5.21 -12.88 -5.03
CA ILE A 11 -4.41 -12.63 -6.24
C ILE A 11 -3.47 -13.81 -6.52
N ASP A 12 -2.74 -14.31 -5.51
CA ASP A 12 -1.86 -15.47 -5.65
C ASP A 12 -2.63 -16.70 -6.15
N THR A 13 -3.82 -16.94 -5.60
CA THR A 13 -4.69 -18.05 -6.02
C THR A 13 -5.13 -17.90 -7.48
N VAL A 14 -5.59 -16.70 -7.86
CA VAL A 14 -6.04 -16.42 -9.24
C VAL A 14 -4.87 -16.55 -10.22
N MET A 15 -3.69 -16.02 -9.89
CA MET A 15 -2.51 -16.13 -10.74
C MET A 15 -2.10 -17.59 -10.94
N GLY A 16 -2.13 -18.40 -9.87
CA GLY A 16 -1.88 -19.85 -9.98
C GLY A 16 -2.89 -20.57 -10.87
N GLN A 17 -4.18 -20.21 -10.77
CA GLN A 17 -5.22 -20.78 -11.65
C GLN A 17 -5.02 -20.40 -13.12
N VAL A 18 -4.63 -19.15 -13.40
CA VAL A 18 -4.35 -18.69 -14.77
C VAL A 18 -3.12 -19.39 -15.35
N ASP A 19 -2.06 -19.59 -14.57
CA ASP A 19 -0.88 -20.33 -15.02
C ASP A 19 -1.22 -21.79 -15.36
N GLN A 20 -1.98 -22.46 -14.49
CA GLN A 20 -2.43 -23.84 -14.75
C GLN A 20 -3.32 -23.93 -16.00
N ALA A 21 -4.25 -22.97 -16.18
CA ALA A 21 -5.08 -22.91 -17.38
C ALA A 21 -4.24 -22.65 -18.65
N SER A 22 -3.22 -21.79 -18.55
CA SER A 22 -2.28 -21.50 -19.63
C SER A 22 -1.45 -22.74 -20.02
N GLN A 23 -1.00 -23.53 -19.04
CA GLN A 23 -0.33 -24.81 -19.27
C GLN A 23 -1.23 -25.81 -19.98
N ALA A 24 -2.44 -26.05 -19.46
CA ALA A 24 -3.39 -26.97 -20.08
C ALA A 24 -3.78 -26.55 -21.52
N PHE A 25 -3.85 -25.25 -21.77
CA PHE A 25 -4.10 -24.70 -23.10
C PHE A 25 -2.92 -24.94 -24.06
N ARG A 26 -1.68 -24.80 -23.59
CA ARG A 26 -0.47 -25.15 -24.38
C ARG A 26 -0.47 -26.63 -24.76
N ASP A 27 -0.73 -27.51 -23.80
CA ASP A 27 -0.76 -28.96 -24.03
C ASP A 27 -1.84 -29.34 -25.07
N SER A 28 -3.03 -28.74 -24.95
CA SER A 28 -4.12 -28.92 -25.90
C SER A 28 -3.74 -28.44 -27.30
N THR A 29 -3.10 -27.29 -27.40
CA THR A 29 -2.64 -26.73 -28.68
C THR A 29 -1.57 -27.60 -29.34
N GLN A 30 -0.65 -28.15 -28.54
CA GLN A 30 0.35 -29.10 -29.02
C GLN A 30 -0.29 -30.40 -29.54
N ALA A 31 -1.30 -30.93 -28.83
CA ALA A 31 -2.04 -32.10 -29.29
C ALA A 31 -2.76 -31.86 -30.62
N ILE A 32 -3.39 -30.69 -30.80
CA ILE A 32 -4.00 -30.29 -32.08
C ILE A 32 -2.93 -30.20 -33.18
N GLY A 33 -1.75 -29.64 -32.88
CA GLY A 33 -0.64 -29.59 -33.82
C GLY A 33 -0.19 -30.97 -34.32
N LEU A 34 -0.11 -31.96 -33.41
CA LEU A 34 0.24 -33.35 -33.76
C LEU A 34 -0.84 -34.00 -34.65
N LEU A 35 -2.12 -33.86 -34.30
CA LEU A 35 -3.23 -34.39 -35.12
C LEU A 35 -3.27 -33.72 -36.50
N THR A 36 -3.00 -32.42 -36.57
CA THR A 36 -2.97 -31.66 -37.82
C THR A 36 -1.82 -32.11 -38.72
N ALA A 37 -0.65 -32.41 -38.14
CA ALA A 37 0.46 -33.01 -38.87
C ALA A 37 0.08 -34.37 -39.48
N GLN A 38 -0.60 -35.23 -38.70
CA GLN A 38 -1.10 -36.52 -39.18
C GLN A 38 -2.12 -36.38 -40.32
N ILE A 39 -3.04 -35.40 -40.24
CA ILE A 39 -3.99 -35.10 -41.33
C ILE A 39 -3.25 -34.67 -42.60
N ARG A 40 -2.21 -33.84 -42.46
CA ARG A 40 -1.38 -33.42 -43.61
C ARG A 40 -0.71 -34.62 -44.27
N ASP A 41 -0.13 -35.53 -43.48
CA ASP A 41 0.53 -36.73 -43.99
C ASP A 41 -0.47 -37.65 -44.71
N ILE A 42 -1.69 -37.82 -44.18
CA ILE A 42 -2.78 -38.55 -44.84
C ILE A 42 -3.17 -37.87 -46.16
N ALA A 43 -3.27 -36.54 -46.18
CA ALA A 43 -3.59 -35.79 -47.38
C ALA A 43 -2.50 -35.95 -48.45
N GLU A 44 -1.23 -35.88 -48.10
CA GLU A 44 -0.11 -36.12 -49.01
C GLU A 44 -0.11 -37.56 -49.58
N GLN A 45 -0.37 -38.57 -48.74
CA GLN A 45 -0.51 -39.96 -49.19
C GLN A 45 -1.72 -40.14 -50.12
N THR A 46 -2.85 -39.52 -49.80
CA THR A 46 -4.07 -39.57 -50.63
C THR A 46 -3.83 -38.89 -51.98
N ASN A 47 -3.09 -37.78 -51.99
CA ASN A 47 -2.70 -37.08 -53.22
C ASN A 47 -1.82 -37.98 -54.12
N LEU A 48 -0.85 -38.69 -53.54
CA LEU A 48 -0.02 -39.66 -54.27
C LEU A 48 -0.83 -40.85 -54.79
N LEU A 49 -1.76 -41.38 -54.00
CA LEU A 49 -2.67 -42.45 -54.42
C LEU A 49 -3.57 -42.02 -55.58
N ALA A 50 -4.13 -40.81 -55.50
CA ALA A 50 -4.97 -40.22 -56.54
C ALA A 50 -4.17 -39.99 -57.84
N LEU A 51 -2.92 -39.54 -57.73
CA LEU A 51 -2.02 -39.39 -58.88
C LEU A 51 -1.76 -40.74 -59.57
N ASN A 52 -1.45 -41.79 -58.81
CA ASN A 52 -1.25 -43.14 -59.36
C ASN A 52 -2.52 -43.65 -60.04
N ALA A 53 -3.70 -43.41 -59.45
CA ALA A 53 -4.98 -43.77 -60.04
C ALA A 53 -5.26 -43.00 -61.34
N ALA A 54 -4.93 -41.72 -61.41
CA ALA A 54 -5.05 -40.91 -62.62
C ALA A 54 -4.14 -41.43 -63.75
N ILE A 55 -2.91 -41.83 -63.43
CA ILE A 55 -1.97 -42.44 -64.38
C ILE A 55 -2.53 -43.75 -64.93
N GLU A 56 -3.04 -44.64 -64.07
CA GLU A 56 -3.56 -45.93 -64.52
C GLU A 56 -4.87 -45.78 -65.30
N ALA A 57 -5.71 -44.82 -64.94
CA ALA A 57 -6.91 -44.46 -65.70
C ALA A 57 -6.56 -43.95 -67.11
N ALA A 58 -5.51 -43.13 -67.26
CA ALA A 58 -5.02 -42.71 -68.57
C ALA A 58 -4.48 -43.89 -69.40
N ARG A 59 -3.85 -44.86 -68.73
CA ARG A 59 -3.31 -46.08 -69.36
C ARG A 59 -4.40 -47.01 -69.91
N ALA A 60 -5.57 -47.04 -69.26
CA ALA A 60 -6.74 -47.80 -69.71
C ALA A 60 -7.50 -47.15 -70.89
N GLY A 61 -7.11 -45.96 -71.34
CA GLY A 61 -7.72 -45.27 -72.48
C GLY A 61 -9.20 -44.91 -72.25
N GLU A 62 -10.07 -45.17 -73.24
CA GLU A 62 -11.50 -44.83 -73.16
C GLU A 62 -12.23 -45.56 -72.01
N MET A 63 -11.77 -46.76 -71.60
CA MET A 63 -12.38 -47.50 -70.49
C MET A 63 -12.08 -46.86 -69.11
N GLY A 64 -11.01 -46.08 -68.99
CA GLY A 64 -10.59 -45.43 -67.75
C GLY A 64 -11.15 -44.02 -67.54
N ARG A 65 -11.91 -43.49 -68.50
CA ARG A 65 -12.29 -42.06 -68.54
C ARG A 65 -13.08 -41.59 -67.32
N GLY A 66 -14.00 -42.42 -66.82
CA GLY A 66 -14.76 -42.14 -65.60
C GLY A 66 -13.89 -42.19 -64.33
N PHE A 67 -12.94 -43.13 -64.27
CA PHE A 67 -11.98 -43.24 -63.16
C PHE A 67 -11.02 -42.05 -63.12
N ALA A 68 -10.59 -41.53 -64.27
CA ALA A 68 -9.71 -40.37 -64.35
C ALA A 68 -10.35 -39.13 -63.70
N VAL A 69 -11.65 -38.89 -63.94
CA VAL A 69 -12.38 -37.76 -63.33
C VAL A 69 -12.47 -37.91 -61.81
N VAL A 70 -12.75 -39.11 -61.31
CA VAL A 70 -12.79 -39.37 -59.86
C VAL A 70 -11.40 -39.19 -59.24
N ALA A 71 -10.35 -39.68 -59.89
CA ALA A 71 -8.98 -39.54 -59.40
C ALA A 71 -8.56 -38.06 -59.30
N ASP A 72 -8.89 -37.23 -60.29
CA ASP A 72 -8.61 -35.79 -60.23
C ASP A 72 -9.39 -35.06 -59.12
N GLU A 73 -10.63 -35.46 -58.86
CA GLU A 73 -11.43 -34.87 -57.78
C GLU A 73 -10.87 -35.25 -56.41
N VAL A 74 -10.46 -36.51 -56.22
CA VAL A 74 -9.77 -36.97 -55.00
C VAL A 74 -8.44 -36.23 -54.82
N ARG A 75 -7.70 -35.99 -55.91
CA ARG A 75 -6.45 -35.23 -55.90
C ARG A 75 -6.67 -33.80 -55.39
N LYS A 76 -7.68 -33.10 -55.91
CA LYS A 76 -8.05 -31.75 -55.43
C LYS A 76 -8.49 -31.74 -53.96
N LEU A 77 -9.29 -32.73 -53.54
CA LEU A 77 -9.69 -32.88 -52.14
C LEU A 77 -8.48 -33.07 -51.21
N ALA A 78 -7.50 -33.86 -51.64
CA ALA A 78 -6.26 -34.08 -50.92
C ALA A 78 -5.41 -32.80 -50.82
N GLU A 79 -5.21 -32.07 -51.93
CA GLU A 79 -4.52 -30.78 -51.93
C GLU A 79 -5.19 -29.75 -51.01
N ASN A 80 -6.53 -29.65 -51.06
CA ASN A 80 -7.30 -28.77 -50.19
C ASN A 80 -7.17 -29.17 -48.71
N SER A 81 -7.17 -30.48 -48.42
CA SER A 81 -6.98 -30.99 -47.05
C SER A 81 -5.59 -30.67 -46.51
N ALA A 82 -4.54 -30.82 -47.33
CA ALA A 82 -3.17 -30.46 -46.94
C ALA A 82 -3.03 -28.95 -46.67
N LYS A 83 -3.67 -28.12 -47.51
CA LYS A 83 -3.70 -26.67 -47.32
C LYS A 83 -4.40 -26.28 -46.01
N ALA A 84 -5.59 -26.84 -45.74
CA ALA A 84 -6.32 -26.59 -44.50
C ALA A 84 -5.51 -27.03 -43.26
N ALA A 85 -4.83 -28.18 -43.32
CA ALA A 85 -3.94 -28.61 -42.26
C ALA A 85 -2.77 -27.63 -42.03
N SER A 86 -2.20 -27.05 -43.09
CA SER A 86 -1.16 -26.02 -42.96
C SER A 86 -1.68 -24.74 -42.30
N GLU A 87 -2.89 -24.31 -42.63
CA GLU A 87 -3.53 -23.14 -42.01
C GLU A 87 -3.82 -23.39 -40.53
N ILE A 88 -4.34 -24.57 -40.16
CA ILE A 88 -4.55 -24.96 -38.76
C ILE A 88 -3.22 -24.96 -38.00
N LYS A 89 -2.15 -25.50 -38.59
CA LYS A 89 -0.82 -25.50 -37.97
C LYS A 89 -0.38 -24.08 -37.62
N GLN A 90 -0.50 -23.13 -38.54
CA GLN A 90 -0.14 -21.73 -38.30
C GLN A 90 -0.95 -21.12 -37.15
N VAL A 91 -2.27 -21.39 -37.11
CA VAL A 91 -3.13 -20.94 -36.02
C VAL A 91 -2.70 -21.55 -34.67
N THR A 92 -2.39 -22.85 -34.63
CA THR A 92 -1.94 -23.51 -33.39
C THR A 92 -0.58 -22.99 -32.91
N GLU A 93 0.37 -22.71 -33.81
CA GLU A 93 1.64 -22.10 -33.44
C GLU A 93 1.43 -20.72 -32.81
N GLN A 94 0.54 -19.91 -33.39
CA GLN A 94 0.22 -18.60 -32.85
C GLN A 94 -0.51 -18.68 -31.49
N LEU A 95 -1.42 -19.65 -31.31
CA LEU A 95 -2.06 -19.90 -30.02
C LEU A 95 -1.05 -20.32 -28.94
N SER A 96 -0.07 -21.15 -29.30
CA SER A 96 1.00 -21.57 -28.39
C SER A 96 1.87 -20.39 -27.94
N GLN A 97 2.26 -19.52 -28.88
CA GLN A 97 3.00 -18.29 -28.57
C GLN A 97 2.21 -17.36 -27.64
N ASN A 98 0.92 -17.17 -27.91
CA ASN A 98 0.04 -16.37 -27.06
C ASN A 98 -0.03 -16.94 -25.64
N ALA A 99 -0.16 -18.26 -25.51
CA ALA A 99 -0.20 -18.91 -24.20
C ALA A 99 1.13 -18.75 -23.44
N GLN A 100 2.27 -18.79 -24.13
CA GLN A 100 3.58 -18.50 -23.51
C GLN A 100 3.68 -17.06 -23.02
N SER A 101 3.19 -16.10 -23.81
CA SER A 101 3.11 -14.68 -23.43
C SER A 101 2.23 -14.45 -22.20
N VAL A 102 1.08 -15.14 -22.13
CA VAL A 102 0.21 -15.13 -20.95
C VAL A 102 0.95 -15.65 -19.71
N GLY A 103 1.68 -16.77 -19.83
CA GLY A 103 2.48 -17.31 -18.72
C GLY A 103 3.53 -16.31 -18.21
N ALA A 104 4.27 -15.66 -19.12
CA ALA A 104 5.24 -14.63 -18.74
C ALA A 104 4.60 -13.41 -18.03
N THR A 105 3.41 -13.02 -18.49
CA THR A 105 2.63 -11.93 -17.87
C THR A 105 2.16 -12.29 -16.47
N VAL A 106 1.67 -13.53 -16.28
CA VAL A 106 1.27 -14.05 -14.96
C VAL A 106 2.45 -14.05 -14.00
N GLN A 107 3.62 -14.54 -14.43
CA GLN A 107 4.82 -14.54 -13.60
C GLN A 107 5.23 -13.12 -13.18
N SER A 108 5.23 -12.18 -14.12
CA SER A 108 5.51 -10.77 -13.83
C SER A 108 4.49 -10.16 -12.85
N GLY A 109 3.21 -10.53 -12.99
CA GLY A 109 2.15 -10.13 -12.06
C GLY A 109 2.33 -10.69 -10.65
N LEU A 110 2.83 -11.93 -10.53
CA LEU A 110 3.15 -12.55 -9.24
C LEU A 110 4.30 -11.79 -8.55
N ASP A 111 5.37 -11.49 -9.28
CA ASP A 111 6.53 -10.76 -8.75
C ASP A 111 6.13 -9.35 -8.28
N ALA A 112 5.31 -8.64 -9.06
CA ALA A 112 4.78 -7.33 -8.70
C ALA A 112 3.88 -7.39 -7.45
N THR A 113 3.10 -8.47 -7.29
CA THR A 113 2.25 -8.69 -6.10
C THR A 113 3.10 -8.94 -4.86
N LEU A 114 4.17 -9.73 -4.96
CA LEU A 114 5.12 -9.95 -3.87
C LEU A 114 5.82 -8.66 -3.44
N GLN A 115 6.27 -7.85 -4.40
CA GLN A 115 6.87 -6.55 -4.10
C GLN A 115 5.87 -5.61 -3.42
N SER A 116 4.63 -5.57 -3.92
CA SER A 116 3.54 -4.77 -3.34
C SER A 116 3.25 -5.18 -1.89
N ARG A 117 3.32 -6.48 -1.58
CA ARG A 117 3.18 -7.00 -0.22
C ARG A 117 4.27 -6.46 0.72
N GLY A 118 5.53 -6.48 0.29
CA GLY A 118 6.64 -5.95 1.08
C GLY A 118 6.55 -4.44 1.33
N THR A 119 6.17 -3.67 0.31
CA THR A 119 5.90 -2.23 0.47
C THR A 119 4.76 -1.98 1.45
N MET A 120 3.69 -2.77 1.37
CA MET A 120 2.54 -2.65 2.25
C MET A 120 2.88 -2.96 3.71
N GLU A 121 3.72 -3.96 3.98
CA GLU A 121 4.22 -4.25 5.33
C GLU A 121 5.00 -3.06 5.91
N THR A 122 5.86 -2.43 5.09
CA THR A 122 6.61 -1.22 5.49
C THR A 122 5.66 -0.05 5.81
N VAL A 123 4.67 0.21 4.95
CA VAL A 123 3.67 1.27 5.19
C VAL A 123 2.90 1.01 6.48
N MET A 124 2.54 -0.23 6.75
CA MET A 124 1.82 -0.60 7.97
C MET A 124 2.67 -0.39 9.22
N ALA A 125 3.96 -0.72 9.19
CA ALA A 125 4.88 -0.45 10.29
C ALA A 125 4.99 1.06 10.57
N ASN A 126 5.11 1.87 9.51
CA ASN A 126 5.19 3.34 9.64
C ASN A 126 3.91 3.95 10.21
N LEU A 127 2.73 3.46 9.80
CA LEU A 127 1.45 3.92 10.35
C LEU A 127 1.30 3.56 11.82
N GLN A 128 1.76 2.38 12.24
CA GLN A 128 1.76 2.00 13.65
C GLN A 128 2.65 2.93 14.46
N ALA A 129 3.89 3.16 14.02
CA ALA A 129 4.81 4.08 14.67
C ALA A 129 4.25 5.50 14.76
N ALA A 130 3.60 5.99 13.69
CA ALA A 130 2.95 7.30 13.70
C ALA A 130 1.81 7.37 14.72
N ASN A 131 0.98 6.32 14.82
CA ASN A 131 -0.09 6.24 15.80
C ASN A 131 0.46 6.26 17.24
N ASP A 132 1.54 5.53 17.50
CA ASP A 132 2.18 5.47 18.83
C ASP A 132 2.74 6.85 19.22
N SER A 133 3.42 7.53 18.28
CA SER A 133 3.90 8.91 18.50
C SER A 133 2.77 9.91 18.78
N VAL A 134 1.62 9.76 18.11
CA VAL A 134 0.44 10.61 18.37
C VAL A 134 -0.13 10.36 19.76
N GLN A 135 -0.17 9.10 20.20
CA GLN A 135 -0.62 8.76 21.56
C GLN A 135 0.32 9.34 22.62
N GLU A 136 1.63 9.23 22.42
CA GLU A 136 2.63 9.83 23.32
C GLU A 136 2.47 11.35 23.39
N ALA A 137 2.38 12.02 22.25
CA ALA A 137 2.17 13.47 22.18
C ALA A 137 0.87 13.89 22.88
N SER A 138 -0.22 13.14 22.68
CA SER A 138 -1.49 13.41 23.35
C SER A 138 -1.39 13.25 24.88
N GLY A 139 -0.65 12.26 25.36
CA GLY A 139 -0.35 12.08 26.77
C GLY A 139 0.47 13.25 27.34
N GLY A 140 1.50 13.69 26.62
CA GLY A 140 2.32 14.84 27.01
C GLY A 140 1.52 16.15 27.10
N VAL A 141 0.60 16.39 26.15
CA VAL A 141 -0.33 17.53 26.21
C VAL A 141 -1.23 17.47 27.44
N GLY A 142 -1.67 16.27 27.85
CA GLY A 142 -2.40 16.06 29.10
C GLY A 142 -1.59 16.49 30.33
N GLN A 143 -0.33 16.04 30.42
CA GLN A 143 0.56 16.42 31.54
C GLN A 143 0.83 17.94 31.58
N ILE A 144 1.03 18.57 30.43
CA ILE A 144 1.19 20.04 30.35
C ILE A 144 -0.05 20.75 30.87
N ARG A 145 -1.24 20.29 30.49
CA ARG A 145 -2.50 20.86 30.97
C ARG A 145 -2.61 20.78 32.49
N ASP A 146 -2.25 19.64 33.08
CA ASP A 146 -2.29 19.45 34.53
C ASP A 146 -1.30 20.38 35.24
N ALA A 147 -0.07 20.48 34.73
CA ALA A 147 0.95 21.40 35.25
C ALA A 147 0.52 22.87 35.18
N ILE A 148 -0.13 23.29 34.09
CA ILE A 148 -0.69 24.65 33.96
C ILE A 148 -1.79 24.89 35.00
N SER A 149 -2.63 23.90 35.27
CA SER A 149 -3.68 24.01 36.29
C SER A 149 -3.09 24.16 37.70
N GLU A 150 -2.05 23.40 38.02
CA GLU A 150 -1.32 23.52 39.29
C GLU A 150 -0.64 24.89 39.42
N GLN A 151 0.07 25.33 38.37
CA GLN A 151 0.73 26.63 38.34
C GLN A 151 -0.28 27.78 38.55
N LYS A 152 -1.48 27.69 37.98
CA LYS A 152 -2.55 28.67 38.21
C LYS A 152 -2.95 28.76 39.69
N SER A 153 -3.08 27.61 40.36
CA SER A 153 -3.39 27.55 41.80
C SER A 153 -2.28 28.19 42.66
N VAL A 154 -1.01 27.88 42.32
CA VAL A 154 0.16 28.47 42.98
C VAL A 154 0.21 29.98 42.77
N CYS A 155 -0.01 30.48 41.54
CA CYS A 155 -0.07 31.90 41.25
C CYS A 155 -1.16 32.62 42.05
N SER A 156 -2.35 32.01 42.19
CA SER A 156 -3.43 32.57 43.03
C SER A 156 -3.00 32.67 44.50
N SER A 157 -2.32 31.66 45.01
CA SER A 157 -1.81 31.65 46.39
C SER A 157 -0.72 32.70 46.60
N ILE A 158 0.15 32.90 45.60
CA ILE A 158 1.18 33.94 45.60
C ILE A 158 0.54 35.33 45.63
N ALA A 159 -0.48 35.57 44.80
CA ALA A 159 -1.20 36.85 44.78
C ALA A 159 -1.81 37.19 46.14
N GLN A 160 -2.44 36.21 46.80
CA GLN A 160 -2.98 36.40 48.16
C GLN A 160 -1.89 36.70 49.20
N ARG A 161 -0.72 36.05 49.10
CA ARG A 161 0.42 36.34 49.98
C ARG A 161 0.97 37.74 49.76
N PHE A 162 1.01 38.21 48.51
CA PHE A 162 1.41 39.58 48.21
C PHE A 162 0.46 40.61 48.82
N GLU A 163 -0.85 40.37 48.80
CA GLU A 163 -1.82 41.23 49.47
C GLU A 163 -1.57 41.30 50.99
N THR A 164 -1.26 40.14 51.60
CA THR A 164 -0.92 40.06 53.02
C THR A 164 0.37 40.85 53.33
N VAL A 165 1.39 40.76 52.47
CA VAL A 165 2.63 41.52 52.62
C VAL A 165 2.39 43.01 52.47
N ALA A 166 1.59 43.44 51.49
CA ALA A 166 1.22 44.83 51.31
C ALA A 166 0.51 45.40 52.56
N GLN A 167 -0.40 44.62 53.15
CA GLN A 167 -1.06 45.00 54.41
C GLN A 167 -0.05 45.13 55.56
N MET A 168 0.85 44.16 55.75
CA MET A 168 1.89 44.23 56.79
C MET A 168 2.81 45.45 56.62
N VAL A 169 3.14 45.82 55.38
CA VAL A 169 3.94 47.02 55.09
C VAL A 169 3.18 48.29 55.47
N ALA A 170 1.87 48.36 55.20
CA ALA A 170 1.03 49.48 55.60
C ALA A 170 0.96 49.62 57.13
N ASP A 171 0.72 48.51 57.85
CA ASP A 171 0.65 48.48 59.31
C ASP A 171 2.00 48.91 59.94
N ASN A 172 3.11 48.42 59.40
CA ASN A 172 4.45 48.79 59.88
C ASN A 172 4.77 50.27 59.63
N SER A 173 4.33 50.83 58.50
CA SER A 173 4.47 52.26 58.20
C SER A 173 3.68 53.12 59.19
N GLN A 174 2.45 52.71 59.52
CA GLN A 174 1.64 53.38 60.55
C GLN A 174 2.32 53.33 61.93
N ALA A 175 2.77 52.15 62.37
CA ALA A 175 3.45 51.98 63.64
C ALA A 175 4.74 52.82 63.73
N ALA A 176 5.50 52.93 62.64
CA ALA A 176 6.67 53.80 62.56
C ALA A 176 6.30 55.29 62.71
N GLY A 177 5.18 55.72 62.12
CA GLY A 177 4.64 57.08 62.29
C GLY A 177 4.22 57.38 63.73
N GLU A 178 3.53 56.44 64.38
CA GLU A 178 3.16 56.56 65.81
C GLU A 178 4.39 56.63 66.71
N LEU A 179 5.39 55.77 66.46
CA LEU A 179 6.67 55.78 67.17
C LEU A 179 7.37 57.14 67.01
N HIS A 180 7.39 57.68 65.79
CA HIS A 180 7.98 59.00 65.52
C HIS A 180 7.30 60.10 66.35
N GLY A 181 5.97 60.11 66.41
CA GLY A 181 5.20 61.06 67.23
C GLY A 181 5.46 60.93 68.73
N ALA A 182 5.59 59.68 69.24
CA ALA A 182 5.93 59.43 70.63
C ALA A 182 7.35 59.93 70.97
N VAL A 183 8.33 59.72 70.08
CA VAL A 183 9.70 60.23 70.23
C VAL A 183 9.72 61.76 70.26
N GLN A 184 8.96 62.44 69.40
CA GLN A 184 8.85 63.91 69.44
C GLN A 184 8.26 64.41 70.76
N SER A 185 7.23 63.73 71.26
CA SER A 185 6.59 64.07 72.54
C SER A 185 7.55 63.88 73.73
N LEU A 186 8.31 62.79 73.76
CA LEU A 186 9.34 62.52 74.76
C LEU A 186 10.45 63.58 74.72
N ASN A 187 10.89 63.98 73.53
CA ASN A 187 11.88 65.05 73.37
C ASN A 187 11.35 66.38 73.91
N GLY A 188 10.11 66.74 73.58
CA GLY A 188 9.45 67.93 74.13
C GLY A 188 9.32 67.92 75.65
N LEU A 189 8.96 66.77 76.24
CA LEU A 189 8.90 66.61 77.70
C LEU A 189 10.30 66.76 78.33
N SER A 190 11.32 66.14 77.74
CA SER A 190 12.71 66.25 78.18
C SER A 190 13.19 67.70 78.21
N THR A 191 12.95 68.47 77.15
CA THR A 191 13.28 69.90 77.09
C THR A 191 12.57 70.70 78.18
N ARG A 192 11.27 70.47 78.41
CA ARG A 192 10.54 71.13 79.51
C ARG A 192 11.10 70.77 80.88
N MET A 193 11.47 69.51 81.10
CA MET A 193 12.12 69.11 82.35
C MET A 193 13.47 69.80 82.54
N GLN A 194 14.27 69.94 81.48
CA GLN A 194 15.54 70.69 81.50
C GLN A 194 15.32 72.17 81.82
N GLU A 195 14.32 72.83 81.22
CA GLU A 195 13.97 74.22 81.53
C GLU A 195 13.54 74.39 82.99
N MET A 196 12.69 73.50 83.50
CA MET A 196 12.27 73.53 84.91
C MET A 196 13.46 73.34 85.86
N ALA A 197 14.32 72.35 85.60
CA ALA A 197 15.53 72.13 86.39
C ALA A 197 16.49 73.34 86.35
N GLY A 198 16.59 74.02 85.20
CA GLY A 198 17.35 75.26 85.05
C GLY A 198 16.81 76.42 85.90
N LYS A 199 15.49 76.53 86.05
CA LYS A 199 14.85 77.55 86.91
C LYS A 199 15.11 77.33 88.41
N PHE A 200 15.34 76.09 88.83
CA PHE A 200 15.75 75.78 90.21
C PHE A 200 17.25 75.93 90.46
N ARG A 201 18.03 76.30 89.43
CA ARG A 201 19.48 76.50 89.50
C ARG A 201 19.89 77.98 89.65
N LEU A 202 19.05 78.76 90.35
CA LEU A 202 19.29 80.12 90.83
C LEU A 202 19.40 80.11 92.36
#